data_AF-A0AAW0XGH0-F1
#
_entry.id   AF-A0AAW0XGH0-F1
#
_cell.length_a   1.000
_cell.length_b   1.000
_cell.length_c   1.000
_cell.angle_alpha   90.00
_cell.angle_beta   90.00
_cell.angle_gamma   90.00
#
_symmetry.space_group_name_H-M   'P 1'
#
loop_
_entity.id
_entity.type
_entity.pdbx_description
1 polymer ?
#
loop_
_entity_poly.entity_id
_entity_poly.type
_entity_poly.pdbx_seq_one_letter_code
_entity_poly.pdbx_strand_id
1 'polypeptide(L)'
;QGVEYIQQVVEAGMVEQLVAHLDSSESNMLSSALRAVGNIMTGTDSQTDAVLVAGVLPVYTRLLANCSDVKTRKEILWAISNITAGTSDQIQQVISSGLLTEL
;
A
#
# COMPACT_ATOMS: atom_id res chain seq x y z
N GLN A 1 -9.62 -15.82 -11.10
CA GLN A 1 -8.33 -16.48 -10.82
C GLN A 1 -7.39 -15.55 -10.05
N GLY A 2 -6.92 -14.41 -10.61
CA GLY A 2 -6.01 -13.50 -9.88
C GLY A 2 -6.53 -12.99 -8.53
N VAL A 3 -7.77 -12.51 -8.49
CA VAL A 3 -8.43 -12.01 -7.27
C VAL A 3 -8.54 -13.07 -6.15
N GLU A 4 -8.70 -14.34 -6.52
CA GLU A 4 -8.83 -15.46 -5.58
C GLU A 4 -7.48 -15.78 -4.91
N TYR A 5 -6.36 -15.66 -5.65
CA TYR A 5 -5.03 -15.80 -5.06
C TYR A 5 -4.68 -14.63 -4.13
N ILE A 6 -5.12 -13.41 -4.46
CA ILE A 6 -4.98 -12.26 -3.55
C ILE A 6 -5.72 -12.56 -2.23
N GLN A 7 -6.92 -13.14 -2.32
CA GLN A 7 -7.70 -13.49 -1.14
C GLN A 7 -6.96 -14.48 -0.24
N GLN A 8 -6.32 -15.50 -0.80
CA GLN A 8 -5.51 -16.46 -0.04
C GLN A 8 -4.32 -15.79 0.68
N VAL A 9 -3.69 -14.79 0.05
CA VAL A 9 -2.60 -14.02 0.68
C VAL A 9 -3.12 -13.22 1.87
N VAL A 10 -4.30 -12.61 1.73
CA VAL A 10 -4.96 -11.87 2.82
C VAL A 10 -5.31 -12.80 3.98
N GLU A 11 -5.94 -13.94 3.69
CA GLU A 11 -6.34 -14.94 4.69
C GLU A 11 -5.16 -15.61 5.39
N ALA A 12 -4.00 -15.68 4.72
CA ALA A 12 -2.76 -16.16 5.33
C ALA A 12 -2.15 -15.15 6.32
N GLY A 13 -2.75 -13.97 6.51
CA GLY A 13 -2.24 -12.93 7.42
C GLY A 13 -0.98 -12.23 6.92
N MET A 14 -0.68 -12.31 5.62
CA MET A 14 0.56 -11.79 5.05
C MET A 14 0.56 -10.26 4.92
N VAL A 15 -0.61 -9.63 4.92
CA VAL A 15 -0.75 -8.18 4.71
C VAL A 15 0.01 -7.39 5.77
N GLU A 16 -0.16 -7.73 7.05
CA GLU A 16 0.51 -7.05 8.17
C GLU A 16 2.04 -7.19 8.08
N GLN A 17 2.52 -8.38 7.72
CA GLN A 17 3.95 -8.64 7.53
C GLN A 17 4.52 -7.82 6.37
N LEU A 18 3.80 -7.77 5.25
CA LEU A 18 4.21 -7.00 4.07
C LEU A 18 4.25 -5.49 4.37
N VAL A 19 3.26 -4.96 5.11
CA VAL A 19 3.26 -3.56 5.54
C VAL A 19 4.41 -3.29 6.52
N ALA A 20 4.70 -4.19 7.45
CA ALA A 20 5.85 -4.05 8.36
C ALA A 20 7.20 -4.02 7.60
N HIS A 21 7.33 -4.79 6.52
CA HIS A 21 8.53 -4.80 5.69
C HIS A 21 8.74 -3.53 4.85
N LEU A 22 7.76 -2.63 4.75
CA LEU A 22 7.93 -1.32 4.13
C LEU A 22 8.84 -0.38 4.94
N ASP A 23 9.06 -0.65 6.22
CA ASP A 23 10.04 0.09 7.04
C ASP A 23 11.46 -0.54 6.97
N SER A 24 11.69 -1.52 6.09
CA SER A 24 12.99 -2.16 5.91
C SER A 24 14.05 -1.20 5.35
N SER A 25 15.24 -1.19 5.96
CA SER A 25 16.40 -0.45 5.44
C SER A 25 17.00 -1.07 4.16
N GLU A 26 16.71 -2.34 3.89
CA GLU A 26 17.16 -3.04 2.69
C GLU A 26 16.29 -2.69 1.49
N SER A 27 16.86 -1.99 0.49
CA SER A 27 16.12 -1.46 -0.68
C SER A 27 15.44 -2.54 -1.51
N ASN A 28 16.02 -3.73 -1.61
CA ASN A 28 15.42 -4.87 -2.31
C ASN A 28 14.16 -5.35 -1.58
N MET A 29 14.22 -5.44 -0.25
CA MET A 29 13.08 -5.88 0.56
C MET A 29 11.96 -4.84 0.54
N LEU A 30 12.30 -3.54 0.63
CA LEU A 30 11.34 -2.45 0.45
C LEU A 30 10.63 -2.52 -0.90
N SER A 31 11.40 -2.67 -1.99
CA SER A 31 10.86 -2.72 -3.35
C SER A 31 9.93 -3.92 -3.54
N SER A 32 10.32 -5.09 -3.02
CA SER A 32 9.49 -6.29 -3.07
C SER A 32 8.21 -6.14 -2.24
N ALA A 33 8.30 -5.56 -1.04
CA ALA A 33 7.15 -5.30 -0.18
C ALA A 33 6.17 -4.31 -0.84
N LEU A 34 6.66 -3.19 -1.38
CA LEU A 34 5.85 -2.22 -2.13
C LEU A 34 5.08 -2.88 -3.26
N ARG A 35 5.78 -3.70 -4.06
CA ARG A 35 5.18 -4.38 -5.20
C ARG A 35 4.09 -5.36 -4.75
N ALA A 36 4.34 -6.13 -3.70
CA ALA A 36 3.37 -7.08 -3.16
C ALA A 36 2.12 -6.36 -2.61
N VAL A 37 2.32 -5.30 -1.81
CA VAL A 37 1.24 -4.49 -1.25
C VAL A 37 0.40 -3.84 -2.35
N GLY A 38 1.03 -3.21 -3.34
CA GLY A 38 0.32 -2.60 -4.45
C GLY A 38 -0.45 -3.61 -5.31
N ASN A 39 0.08 -4.83 -5.48
CA ASN A 39 -0.64 -5.91 -6.17
C ASN A 39 -1.90 -6.35 -5.42
N ILE A 40 -1.89 -6.42 -4.08
CA ILE A 40 -3.09 -6.75 -3.30
C ILE A 40 -4.19 -5.71 -3.54
N MET A 41 -3.84 -4.43 -3.61
CA MET A 41 -4.77 -3.33 -3.87
C MET A 41 -5.34 -3.30 -5.30
N THR A 42 -4.81 -4.11 -6.23
CA THR A 42 -5.44 -4.28 -7.56
C THR A 42 -6.63 -5.25 -7.55
N GLY A 43 -6.91 -5.83 -6.38
CA GLY A 43 -7.99 -6.77 -6.12
C GLY A 43 -9.35 -6.11 -5.88
N THR A 44 -10.13 -6.65 -4.94
CA THR A 44 -11.43 -6.10 -4.54
C THR A 44 -11.29 -4.97 -3.51
N ASP A 45 -12.36 -4.21 -3.31
CA ASP A 45 -12.42 -3.19 -2.26
C ASP A 45 -12.08 -3.78 -0.88
N SER A 46 -12.59 -4.96 -0.53
CA SER A 46 -12.27 -5.63 0.74
C SER A 46 -10.79 -6.01 0.87
N GLN A 47 -10.12 -6.32 -0.24
CA GLN A 47 -8.68 -6.62 -0.24
C GLN A 47 -7.87 -5.34 -0.06
N THR A 48 -8.30 -4.23 -0.67
CA THR A 48 -7.74 -2.90 -0.40
C THR A 48 -7.96 -2.48 1.05
N ASP A 49 -9.15 -2.71 1.61
CA ASP A 49 -9.47 -2.42 3.00
C ASP A 49 -8.56 -3.18 3.97
N ALA A 50 -8.24 -4.45 3.69
CA ALA A 50 -7.31 -5.21 4.52
C ALA A 50 -5.93 -4.52 4.61
N VAL A 51 -5.46 -3.92 3.52
CA VAL A 51 -4.18 -3.19 3.50
C VAL A 51 -4.28 -1.84 4.22
N LEU A 52 -5.41 -1.15 4.11
CA LEU A 52 -5.67 0.09 4.84
C LEU A 52 -5.72 -0.16 6.36
N VAL A 53 -6.44 -1.21 6.78
CA VAL A 53 -6.52 -1.65 8.18
C VAL A 53 -5.15 -2.03 8.74
N ALA A 54 -4.28 -2.63 7.92
CA ALA A 54 -2.90 -2.93 8.29
C ALA A 54 -2.00 -1.67 8.47
N GLY A 55 -2.53 -0.47 8.23
CA GLY A 55 -1.83 0.78 8.56
C GLY A 55 -0.82 1.24 7.49
N VAL A 56 -1.09 0.97 6.21
CA VAL A 56 -0.18 1.33 5.12
C VAL A 56 -0.03 2.85 4.92
N LEU A 57 -1.08 3.64 5.14
CA LEU A 57 -1.09 5.08 4.81
C LEU A 57 -0.08 5.90 5.65
N PRO A 58 0.04 5.71 6.98
CA PRO A 58 1.12 6.32 7.76
C PRO A 58 2.52 5.95 7.26
N VAL A 59 2.72 4.71 6.81
CA VAL A 59 4.02 4.26 6.28
C VAL A 59 4.33 4.96 4.97
N TYR A 60 3.39 5.01 4.03
CA TYR A 60 3.55 5.75 2.78
C TYR A 60 3.83 7.23 2.99
N THR A 61 3.14 7.87 3.93
CA THR A 61 3.38 9.27 4.28
C THR A 61 4.83 9.49 4.72
N ARG A 62 5.34 8.65 5.65
CA ARG A 62 6.75 8.73 6.08
C ARG A 62 7.73 8.44 4.95
N LEU A 63 7.45 7.45 4.10
CA LEU A 63 8.32 7.10 2.98
C LEU A 63 8.39 8.23 1.96
N LEU A 64 7.26 8.88 1.64
CA LEU A 64 7.23 10.02 0.72
C LEU A 64 7.98 11.24 1.29
N ALA A 65 7.88 11.48 2.59
CA ALA A 65 8.58 12.57 3.27
C ALA A 65 10.11 12.36 3.30
N ASN A 66 10.57 11.12 3.46
CA ASN A 66 11.99 10.81 3.71
C ASN A 66 12.74 10.20 2.51
N CYS A 67 12.04 9.72 1.49
CA CYS A 67 12.65 9.03 0.35
C CYS A 67 12.71 9.91 -0.90
N SER A 68 13.92 10.17 -1.38
CA SER A 68 14.18 10.86 -2.65
C SER A 68 14.24 9.92 -3.86
N ASP A 69 14.14 8.61 -3.66
CA ASP A 69 14.19 7.65 -4.77
C ASP A 69 12.90 7.69 -5.60
N VAL A 70 13.07 8.05 -6.87
CA VAL A 70 11.96 8.24 -7.81
C VAL A 70 11.19 6.95 -8.05
N LYS A 71 11.85 5.79 -8.03
CA LYS A 71 11.17 4.50 -8.26
C LYS A 71 10.24 4.19 -7.09
N THR A 72 10.73 4.34 -5.87
CA THR A 72 9.96 4.17 -4.63
C THR A 72 8.74 5.10 -4.61
N ARG A 73 8.92 6.40 -4.89
CA ARG A 73 7.81 7.36 -4.97
C ARG A 73 6.77 6.96 -6.02
N LYS A 74 7.21 6.50 -7.20
CA LYS A 74 6.33 6.03 -8.27
C LYS A 74 5.50 4.81 -7.87
N GLU A 75 6.09 3.84 -7.18
CA GLU A 75 5.38 2.65 -6.70
C GLU A 75 4.34 3.02 -5.62
N ILE A 76 4.70 3.91 -4.68
CA ILE A 76 3.76 4.42 -3.68
C ILE A 76 2.59 5.16 -4.35
N LEU A 77 2.88 6.04 -5.31
CA LEU A 77 1.85 6.74 -6.09
C LEU A 77 0.95 5.79 -6.88
N TRP A 78 1.51 4.73 -7.46
CA TRP A 78 0.74 3.70 -8.14
C TRP A 78 -0.19 2.98 -7.16
N ALA A 79 0.30 2.60 -5.98
CA ALA A 79 -0.53 1.99 -4.94
C ALA A 79 -1.66 2.94 -4.49
N ILE A 80 -1.36 4.22 -4.26
CA ILE A 80 -2.38 5.25 -3.94
C ILE A 80 -3.43 5.33 -5.03
N SER A 81 -3.04 5.28 -6.31
CA SER A 81 -3.99 5.33 -7.42
C SER A 81 -5.03 4.19 -7.37
N ASN A 82 -4.60 2.98 -6.95
CA ASN A 82 -5.49 1.84 -6.77
C ASN A 82 -6.48 2.07 -5.61
N ILE A 83 -6.02 2.66 -4.49
CA ILE A 83 -6.90 3.01 -3.36
C ILE A 83 -7.93 4.06 -3.80
N THR A 84 -7.50 5.09 -4.53
CA THR A 84 -8.39 6.17 -4.98
C THR A 84 -9.35 5.75 -6.09
N ALA A 85 -9.14 4.59 -6.70
CA ALA A 85 -10.07 4.00 -7.68
C ALA A 85 -11.20 3.19 -7.03
N GLY A 86 -11.13 2.96 -5.71
CA GLY A 86 -12.12 2.19 -4.97
C GLY A 86 -13.24 3.05 -4.37
N THR A 87 -13.63 2.75 -3.12
CA THR A 87 -14.81 3.34 -2.49
C THR A 87 -14.58 4.77 -2.01
N SER A 88 -15.68 5.52 -1.79
CA SER A 88 -15.60 6.86 -1.21
C SER A 88 -14.91 6.89 0.16
N ASP A 89 -15.08 5.83 0.98
CA ASP A 89 -14.44 5.73 2.28
C ASP A 89 -12.93 5.52 2.14
N GLN A 90 -12.48 4.73 1.16
CA GLN A 90 -11.06 4.53 0.87
C GLN A 90 -10.40 5.83 0.39
N ILE A 91 -11.08 6.58 -0.50
CA ILE A 91 -10.64 7.91 -0.93
C ILE A 91 -10.56 8.86 0.27
N GLN A 92 -11.57 8.86 1.14
CA GLN A 92 -11.59 9.72 2.32
C GLN A 92 -10.46 9.38 3.30
N GLN A 93 -10.09 8.11 3.45
CA GLN A 93 -8.93 7.71 4.25
C GLN A 93 -7.61 8.28 3.69
N VAL A 94 -7.43 8.25 2.37
CA VAL A 94 -6.26 8.88 1.71
C VAL A 94 -6.22 10.38 2.00
N ILE A 95 -7.34 11.09 1.82
CA ILE A 95 -7.43 12.53 2.10
C ILE A 95 -7.11 12.82 3.58
N SER A 96 -7.66 12.01 4.49
CA SER A 96 -7.53 12.22 5.94
C SER A 96 -6.15 11.84 6.49
N SER A 97 -5.39 11.02 5.76
CA SER A 97 -4.04 10.59 6.17
C SER A 97 -3.00 11.71 6.13
N GLY A 98 -3.29 12.81 5.43
CA GLY A 98 -2.32 13.89 5.18
C GLY A 98 -1.28 13.56 4.12
N LEU A 99 -1.26 12.34 3.55
CA LEU A 99 -0.21 11.93 2.59
C LEU A 99 -0.11 12.84 1.36
N LEU A 100 -1.22 13.46 0.96
CA LEU A 100 -1.28 14.35 -0.21
C LEU A 100 -0.39 15.59 -0.06
N THR A 101 0.02 15.97 1.16
CA THR A 101 0.96 17.08 1.37
C THR A 101 2.40 16.71 1.03
N GLU A 102 2.72 15.41 0.94
CA GLU A 102 4.07 14.88 0.66
C GLU A 102 4.33 14.59 -0.82
N LEU A 103 3.30 14.75 -1.67
CA LEU A 103 3.38 14.52 -3.11
C LEU A 103 4.16 15.64 -3.82
#